data_AF-A0A349YRM4-F1
#
_entry.id   AF-A0A349YRM4-F1
#
_cell.length_a   1.000
_cell.length_b   1.000
_cell.length_c   1.000
_cell.angle_alpha   90.00
_cell.angle_beta   90.00
_cell.angle_gamma   90.00
#
_symmetry.space_group_name_H-M   'P 1'
#
loop_
_entity.id
_entity.type
_entity.pdbx_description
1 polymer ?
#
loop_
_entity_poly.entity_id
_entity_poly.type
_entity_poly.pdbx_seq_one_letter_code
_entity_poly.pdbx_strand_id
1 'polypeptide(L)'
;GNWQIFRFDYAPRHPKISKRGKTGIYGRAVDFMGFKFYRNRTTLRKSILHKMQVKAVRLWKKGKVTIYDAKQMLSALSWIKHSDVYNYYTKHIKPFVVFKNLKQKVSYADRKAGQYDRLQTC
;
A
#
# COMPACT_ATOMS: atom_id res chain seq x y z
N GLY A 1 19.62 -27.61 -3.66
CA GLY A 1 19.36 -26.73 -2.51
C GLY A 1 19.87 -25.34 -2.80
N ASN A 2 19.11 -24.30 -2.48
CA ASN A 2 19.53 -22.92 -2.71
C ASN A 2 20.36 -22.43 -1.52
N TRP A 3 21.68 -22.60 -1.59
CA TRP A 3 22.65 -22.26 -0.53
C TRP A 3 23.03 -20.78 -0.52
N GLN A 4 22.19 -19.89 -1.06
CA GLN A 4 22.38 -18.45 -0.94
C GLN A 4 22.28 -18.02 0.53
N ILE A 5 23.43 -17.98 1.19
CA ILE A 5 23.72 -17.16 2.38
C ILE A 5 23.20 -15.76 2.06
N PHE A 6 22.35 -15.20 2.92
CA PHE A 6 21.52 -14.00 2.74
C PHE A 6 22.19 -12.81 2.00
N ARG A 7 22.31 -12.87 0.67
CA ARG A 7 22.81 -11.76 -0.14
C ARG A 7 21.65 -10.84 -0.51
N PHE A 8 21.67 -9.63 0.06
CA PHE A 8 20.72 -8.58 -0.30
C PHE A 8 20.82 -8.21 -1.78
N ASP A 9 19.70 -7.83 -2.37
CA ASP A 9 19.57 -7.33 -3.74
C ASP A 9 20.71 -6.38 -4.15
N TYR A 10 21.46 -6.75 -5.20
CA TYR A 10 22.56 -5.95 -5.72
C TYR A 10 22.72 -6.06 -7.23
N ALA A 11 23.19 -4.97 -7.84
CA ALA A 11 23.67 -4.96 -9.22
C ALA A 11 25.18 -5.28 -9.22
N PRO A 12 25.65 -6.28 -9.97
CA PRO A 12 27.08 -6.56 -10.09
C PRO A 12 27.76 -5.49 -10.96
N ARG A 13 29.08 -5.35 -10.80
CA ARG A 13 29.90 -4.38 -11.56
C ARG A 13 29.78 -4.54 -13.08
N HIS A 14 29.66 -5.78 -13.56
CA HIS A 14 29.40 -6.10 -14.97
C HIS A 14 28.10 -6.90 -15.08
N PRO A 15 26.95 -6.21 -15.15
CA PRO A 15 25.68 -6.89 -15.22
C PRO A 15 25.42 -7.44 -16.61
N LYS A 16 25.06 -8.72 -16.66
CA LYS A 16 24.55 -9.33 -17.89
C LYS A 16 23.22 -8.67 -18.23
N ILE A 17 23.14 -8.07 -19.41
CA ILE A 17 21.90 -7.52 -19.94
C ILE A 17 21.15 -8.68 -20.60
N SER A 18 19.96 -8.99 -20.08
CA SER A 18 19.08 -9.96 -20.73
C SER A 18 18.63 -9.46 -22.10
N LYS A 19 18.21 -10.36 -23.00
CA LYS A 19 17.67 -10.01 -24.34
C LYS A 19 16.51 -8.99 -24.31
N ARG A 20 15.88 -8.77 -23.15
CA ARG A 20 14.80 -7.78 -22.93
C ARG A 20 15.28 -6.44 -22.36
N GLY A 21 16.59 -6.16 -22.40
CA GLY A 21 17.20 -4.93 -21.88
C GLY A 21 17.26 -4.85 -20.36
N LYS A 22 16.89 -5.91 -19.63
CA LYS A 22 16.94 -5.91 -18.16
C LYS A 22 18.32 -6.33 -17.68
N THR A 23 18.95 -5.45 -16.91
CA THR A 23 20.15 -5.68 -16.11
C THR A 23 19.93 -6.85 -15.15
N GLY A 24 20.82 -7.84 -15.15
CA GLY A 24 20.78 -8.94 -14.18
C GLY A 24 21.01 -8.43 -12.76
N ILE A 25 19.96 -8.45 -11.95
CA ILE A 25 20.03 -8.16 -10.51
C ILE A 25 20.14 -9.51 -9.78
N TYR A 26 21.07 -9.60 -8.82
CA TYR A 26 21.36 -10.82 -8.07
C TYR A 26 21.01 -10.62 -6.60
N GLY A 27 20.74 -11.72 -5.89
CA GLY A 27 20.35 -11.68 -4.47
C GLY A 27 18.83 -11.75 -4.25
N ARG A 28 18.40 -11.47 -3.01
CA ARG A 28 16.99 -11.50 -2.60
C ARG A 28 16.59 -10.14 -2.01
N ALA A 29 15.36 -9.72 -2.31
CA ALA A 29 14.74 -8.61 -1.59
C ALA A 29 14.62 -8.96 -0.10
N VAL A 30 14.92 -7.99 0.76
CA VAL A 30 14.62 -8.10 2.19
C VAL A 30 13.12 -7.89 2.36
N ASP A 31 12.45 -8.87 2.95
CA ASP A 31 11.02 -8.80 3.22
C ASP A 31 10.82 -8.52 4.71
N PHE A 32 10.23 -7.37 5.02
CA PHE A 32 9.94 -6.98 6.39
C PHE A 32 8.54 -6.39 6.49
N MET A 33 7.73 -6.98 7.38
CA MET A 33 6.34 -6.55 7.66
C MET A 33 5.46 -6.36 6.42
N GLY A 34 5.72 -7.12 5.34
CA GLY A 34 4.94 -7.03 4.11
C GLY A 34 5.47 -6.07 3.06
N PHE A 35 6.50 -5.27 3.39
CA PHE A 35 7.30 -4.55 2.42
C PHE A 35 8.43 -5.44 1.90
N LYS A 36 8.73 -5.29 0.61
CA LYS A 36 9.86 -5.91 -0.06
C LYS A 36 10.82 -4.83 -0.51
N PHE A 37 11.92 -4.73 0.20
CA PHE A 37 13.00 -3.79 -0.04
C PHE A 37 13.93 -4.38 -1.10
N TYR A 38 14.01 -3.69 -2.23
CA TYR A 38 15.07 -3.81 -3.21
C TYR A 38 16.01 -2.63 -3.03
N ARG A 39 17.17 -2.67 -3.66
CA ARG A 39 18.14 -1.58 -3.51
C ARG A 39 17.68 -0.27 -4.14
N ASN A 40 16.86 -0.35 -5.18
CA ASN A 40 16.33 0.78 -5.94
C ASN A 40 14.87 1.10 -5.68
N ARG A 41 14.10 0.21 -5.03
CA ARG A 41 12.66 0.39 -4.83
C ARG A 41 12.15 -0.40 -3.64
N THR A 42 11.06 0.08 -3.07
CA THR A 42 10.31 -0.64 -2.04
C THR A 42 8.97 -1.05 -2.63
N THR A 43 8.71 -2.34 -2.71
CA THR A 43 7.40 -2.84 -3.18
C THR A 43 6.63 -3.48 -2.04
N LEU A 44 5.40 -3.90 -2.29
CA LEU A 44 4.53 -4.53 -1.30
C LEU A 44 4.25 -5.99 -1.67
N ARG A 45 4.03 -6.84 -0.65
CA ARG A 45 3.55 -8.21 -0.87
C ARG A 45 2.23 -8.21 -1.64
N LYS A 46 2.12 -9.10 -2.62
CA LYS A 46 0.93 -9.26 -3.49
C LYS A 46 -0.36 -9.48 -2.68
N SER A 47 -0.28 -10.22 -1.57
CA SER A 47 -1.43 -10.48 -0.70
C SER A 47 -2.01 -9.22 -0.07
N ILE A 48 -1.16 -8.26 0.34
CA ILE A 48 -1.61 -7.00 0.92
C ILE A 48 -2.28 -6.15 -0.15
N LEU A 49 -1.63 -6.00 -1.32
CA LEU A 49 -2.20 -5.28 -2.47
C LEU A 49 -3.56 -5.86 -2.89
N HIS A 50 -3.68 -7.18 -2.92
CA HIS A 50 -4.92 -7.84 -3.29
C HIS A 50 -6.02 -7.61 -2.25
N LYS A 51 -5.71 -7.68 -0.94
CA LYS A 51 -6.67 -7.35 0.13
C LYS A 51 -7.19 -5.92 0.01
N MET A 52 -6.33 -4.96 -0.32
CA MET A 52 -6.71 -3.56 -0.53
C MET A 52 -7.64 -3.39 -1.74
N GLN A 53 -7.33 -4.06 -2.85
CA GLN A 53 -8.18 -4.06 -4.05
C GLN A 53 -9.57 -4.65 -3.75
N VAL A 54 -9.62 -5.84 -3.14
CA VAL A 54 -10.88 -6.50 -2.79
C VAL A 54 -11.73 -5.60 -1.89
N LYS A 55 -11.09 -4.91 -0.94
CA LYS A 55 -11.78 -3.96 -0.07
C LYS A 55 -12.33 -2.75 -0.82
N ALA A 56 -11.55 -2.16 -1.73
CA ALA A 56 -11.99 -1.05 -2.56
C ALA A 56 -13.23 -1.44 -3.39
N VAL A 57 -13.21 -2.63 -4.01
CA VAL A 57 -14.35 -3.17 -4.78
C VAL A 57 -15.55 -3.43 -3.89
N ARG A 58 -15.37 -4.02 -2.70
CA ARG A 58 -16.46 -4.25 -1.74
C ARG A 58 -17.10 -2.93 -1.30
N LEU A 59 -16.28 -1.90 -1.05
CA LEU A 59 -16.77 -0.59 -0.66
C LEU A 59 -17.59 0.06 -1.77
N TRP A 60 -17.13 -0.05 -3.01
CA TRP A 60 -17.85 0.43 -4.18
C TRP A 60 -19.20 -0.28 -4.34
N LYS A 61 -19.23 -1.62 -4.22
CA LYS A 61 -20.48 -2.41 -4.28
C LYS A 61 -21.45 -2.09 -3.14
N LYS A 62 -20.95 -1.73 -1.95
CA LYS A 62 -21.77 -1.42 -0.77
C LYS A 62 -22.56 -0.11 -0.93
N GLY A 63 -22.07 0.85 -1.73
CA GLY A 63 -22.69 2.17 -1.98
C GLY A 63 -22.65 3.14 -0.78
N LYS A 64 -22.84 2.65 0.45
CA LYS A 64 -22.77 3.44 1.69
C LYS A 64 -21.45 3.20 2.44
N VAL A 65 -20.61 4.23 2.51
CA VAL A 65 -19.31 4.18 3.22
C VAL A 65 -19.50 4.44 4.71
N THR A 66 -19.17 3.47 5.57
CA THR A 66 -19.10 3.65 7.03
C THR A 66 -17.80 4.36 7.43
N ILE A 67 -17.76 5.06 8.56
CA ILE A 67 -16.53 5.71 9.07
C ILE A 67 -15.40 4.69 9.26
N TYR A 68 -15.71 3.50 9.77
CA TYR A 68 -14.75 2.41 9.92
C TYR A 68 -14.14 1.95 8.58
N ASP A 69 -14.95 1.86 7.52
CA ASP A 69 -14.47 1.52 6.17
C ASP A 69 -13.53 2.61 5.63
N ALA A 70 -13.91 3.88 5.84
CA ALA A 70 -13.08 5.02 5.43
C ALA A 70 -11.72 5.02 6.15
N LYS A 71 -11.71 4.85 7.48
CA LYS A 71 -10.46 4.77 8.28
C LYS A 71 -9.55 3.64 7.80
N GLN A 72 -10.12 2.45 7.53
CA GLN A 72 -9.34 1.33 7.01
C GLN A 72 -8.76 1.59 5.61
N MET A 73 -9.52 2.23 4.72
CA MET A 73 -8.99 2.63 3.41
C MET A 73 -7.92 3.72 3.52
N LEU A 74 -8.03 4.66 4.47
CA LEU A 74 -6.97 5.64 4.73
C LEU A 74 -5.69 4.98 5.26
N SER A 75 -5.81 3.99 6.16
CA SER A 75 -4.65 3.18 6.58
C SER A 75 -4.01 2.48 5.39
N ALA A 76 -4.81 1.89 4.50
CA ALA A 76 -4.35 1.29 3.26
C ALA A 76 -3.62 2.31 2.35
N LEU A 77 -4.09 3.55 2.25
CA LEU A 77 -3.42 4.59 1.46
C LEU A 77 -1.97 4.84 1.91
N SER A 78 -1.70 4.79 3.21
CA SER A 78 -0.34 4.96 3.74
C SER A 78 0.62 3.89 3.19
N TRP A 79 0.19 2.63 3.11
CA TRP A 79 1.00 1.55 2.51
C TRP A 79 1.37 1.84 1.05
N ILE A 80 0.42 2.35 0.26
CA ILE A 80 0.66 2.74 -1.14
C ILE A 80 1.58 3.95 -1.22
N LYS A 81 1.41 4.95 -0.36
CA LYS A 81 2.21 6.18 -0.38
C LYS A 81 3.70 5.91 -0.14
N HIS A 82 4.02 4.93 0.70
CA HIS A 82 5.40 4.58 1.06
C HIS A 82 5.98 3.43 0.22
N SER A 83 5.34 3.06 -0.90
CA SER A 83 5.85 2.00 -1.79
C SER A 83 5.69 2.34 -3.28
N ASP A 84 6.57 1.76 -4.10
CA ASP A 84 6.58 1.84 -5.55
C ASP A 84 5.51 0.91 -6.17
N VAL A 85 4.24 1.20 -5.86
CA VAL A 85 3.06 0.46 -6.32
C VAL A 85 2.00 1.35 -6.97
N TYR A 86 2.41 2.56 -7.39
CA TYR A 86 1.49 3.57 -7.93
C TYR A 86 0.72 3.10 -9.17
N ASN A 87 1.36 2.32 -10.04
CA ASN A 87 0.72 1.74 -11.22
C ASN A 87 -0.41 0.78 -10.84
N TYR A 88 -0.20 -0.04 -9.80
CA TYR A 88 -1.22 -0.94 -9.28
C TYR A 88 -2.39 -0.15 -8.68
N TYR A 89 -2.08 0.87 -7.87
CA TYR A 89 -3.07 1.76 -7.27
C TYR A 89 -3.97 2.41 -8.33
N THR A 90 -3.37 2.98 -9.36
CA THR A 90 -4.09 3.69 -10.44
C THR A 90 -5.03 2.76 -11.19
N LYS A 91 -4.61 1.52 -11.46
CA LYS A 91 -5.42 0.54 -12.21
C LYS A 91 -6.53 -0.09 -11.37
N HIS A 92 -6.27 -0.41 -10.10
CA HIS A 92 -7.12 -1.31 -9.32
C HIS A 92 -7.83 -0.69 -8.13
N ILE A 93 -7.43 0.49 -7.65
CA ILE A 93 -7.98 1.10 -6.44
C ILE A 93 -8.61 2.47 -6.75
N LYS A 94 -7.87 3.33 -7.47
CA LYS A 94 -8.33 4.66 -7.89
C LYS A 94 -9.72 4.70 -8.56
N PRO A 95 -10.11 3.76 -9.44
CA PRO A 95 -11.43 3.83 -10.09
C PRO A 95 -12.61 3.57 -9.13
N PHE A 96 -12.39 2.87 -8.01
CA PHE A 96 -13.47 2.49 -7.10
C PHE A 96 -13.64 3.47 -5.93
N VAL A 97 -12.57 4.18 -5.55
CA VAL A 97 -12.53 4.96 -4.31
C VAL A 97 -11.86 6.32 -4.51
N VAL A 98 -12.59 7.39 -4.19
CA VAL A 98 -12.07 8.76 -4.15
C VAL A 98 -11.57 9.09 -2.74
N PHE A 99 -10.26 9.09 -2.54
CA PHE A 99 -9.65 9.29 -1.21
C PHE A 99 -9.89 10.68 -0.60
N LYS A 100 -10.11 11.72 -1.43
CA LYS A 100 -10.44 13.06 -0.94
C LYS A 100 -11.71 13.04 -0.08
N ASN A 101 -12.76 12.38 -0.58
CA ASN A 101 -14.05 12.29 0.09
C ASN A 101 -13.94 11.45 1.38
N LEU A 102 -13.14 10.38 1.36
CA LEU A 102 -12.87 9.58 2.56
C LEU A 102 -12.17 10.39 3.66
N LYS A 103 -11.15 11.18 3.30
CA LYS A 103 -10.43 12.05 4.26
C LYS A 103 -11.37 13.07 4.91
N GLN A 104 -12.21 13.73 4.11
CA GLN A 104 -13.18 14.70 4.61
C GLN A 104 -14.19 14.04 5.56
N LYS A 105 -14.70 12.85 5.19
CA LYS A 105 -15.66 12.10 6.00
C LYS A 105 -15.08 11.69 7.37
N VAL A 106 -13.82 11.24 7.38
CA VAL A 106 -13.11 10.90 8.64
C VAL A 106 -12.86 12.15 9.48
N SER A 107 -12.37 13.23 8.88
CA SER A 107 -12.14 14.50 9.58
C SER A 107 -13.41 15.07 10.23
N TYR A 108 -14.55 15.05 9.52
CA TYR A 108 -15.83 15.48 10.08
C TYR A 108 -16.25 14.62 11.28
N ALA A 109 -16.10 13.30 11.17
CA ALA A 109 -16.45 12.37 12.25
C ALA A 109 -15.56 12.55 13.48
N ASP A 110 -14.25 12.69 13.29
CA ASP A 110 -13.29 12.87 14.39
C ASP A 110 -13.50 14.22 15.10
N ARG A 111 -13.83 15.29 14.35
CA ARG A 111 -14.18 16.60 14.94
C ARG A 111 -15.46 16.52 15.79
N LYS A 112 -16.48 15.81 15.30
CA LYS A 112 -17.75 15.62 16.02
C LYS A 112 -17.53 14.80 17.29
N ALA A 113 -16.76 13.71 17.22
CA ALA A 113 -16.40 12.90 18.39
C ALA A 113 -15.69 13.73 19.46
N GLY A 114 -14.68 14.53 19.09
CA GLY A 114 -13.97 15.40 20.03
C GLY A 114 -14.81 16.56 20.59
N GLN A 115 -15.96 16.90 19.98
CA GLN A 115 -16.89 17.85 20.57
C GLN A 115 -17.75 17.20 21.66
N TYR A 116 -18.27 15.98 21.42
CA TYR A 116 -19.00 15.23 22.44
C TYR A 116 -18.13 14.91 23.66
N ASP A 117 -16.89 14.49 23.44
CA ASP A 117 -15.94 14.17 24.51
C ASP A 117 -15.71 15.38 25.43
N ARG A 118 -15.50 16.57 24.83
CA ARG A 118 -15.37 17.83 25.57
C ARG A 118 -16.62 18.24 26.35
N LEU A 119 -17.81 17.96 25.82
CA LEU A 119 -19.08 18.25 26.50
C LEU A 119 -19.36 17.31 27.67
N GLN A 120 -18.78 16.11 27.70
CA GLN A 120 -18.95 15.13 28.79
C GLN A 120 -17.95 15.34 29.93
N THR A 121 -16.83 16.00 29.66
CA THR A 121 -15.79 16.33 30.66
C THR A 121 -16.04 17.64 31.41
N CYS A 122 -17.08 18.39 31.06
CA CYS A 122 -17.54 19.60 31.74
C CYS A 122 -18.75 19.30 32.61
#